data_AF-A0A6N6P9S8-F1
#
_entry.id   AF-A0A6N6P9S8-F1
#
_cell.length_a   1.000
_cell.length_b   1.000
_cell.length_c   1.000
_cell.angle_alpha   90.00
_cell.angle_beta   90.00
_cell.angle_gamma   90.00
#
_symmetry.space_group_name_H-M   'P 1'
#
loop_
_entity.id
_entity.type
_entity.pdbx_description
1 polymer ?
#
loop_
_entity_poly.entity_id
_entity_poly.type
_entity_poly.pdbx_seq_one_letter_code
_entity_poly.pdbx_strand_id
1 'polypeptide(L)'
;MWRLLMIFSILPIGAALLLRWWFGTRVLTALGGRPCRCDQARWDHALGDGPLMPASQDAPAGELGYRLRLAALAQWQRDDPKRAAARESTRRFGLAVPPFSAMVAVFALILAKIPVAGAIAIFIAATALATAFGLLTLGEELRAISRAARSLREARAFIRSDDEDAVIQAAIARAWCEALPRVLQML
;
A
#
# COMPACT_ATOMS: atom_id res chain seq x y z
N MET A 1 -29.50 3.02 -15.64
CA MET A 1 -28.08 2.58 -15.79
C MET A 1 -27.15 3.17 -14.73
N TRP A 2 -27.22 4.47 -14.44
CA TRP A 2 -26.42 5.12 -13.37
C TRP A 2 -26.50 4.44 -11.98
N ARG A 3 -27.70 3.99 -11.56
CA ARG A 3 -27.90 3.30 -10.27
C ARG A 3 -27.11 1.98 -10.16
N LEU A 4 -27.02 1.21 -11.25
CA LEU A 4 -26.23 -0.02 -11.28
C LEU A 4 -24.74 0.29 -11.18
N LEU A 5 -24.26 1.28 -11.95
CA LEU A 5 -22.87 1.77 -11.87
C LEU A 5 -22.49 2.21 -10.46
N MET A 6 -23.38 2.94 -9.78
CA MET A 6 -23.22 3.35 -8.38
C MET A 6 -23.08 2.16 -7.43
N ILE A 7 -24.02 1.20 -7.47
CA ILE A 7 -24.01 0.03 -6.58
C ILE A 7 -22.76 -0.83 -6.81
N PHE A 8 -22.44 -1.11 -8.09
CA PHE A 8 -21.26 -1.90 -8.44
C PHE A 8 -19.94 -1.22 -8.13
N SER A 9 -19.90 0.12 -7.99
CA SER A 9 -18.67 0.84 -7.65
C SER A 9 -18.52 1.08 -6.15
N ILE A 10 -19.63 1.29 -5.42
CA ILE A 10 -19.60 1.49 -3.96
C ILE A 10 -19.20 0.20 -3.24
N LEU A 11 -19.70 -0.95 -3.68
CA LEU A 11 -19.42 -2.24 -3.05
C LEU A 11 -17.92 -2.57 -2.98
N PRO A 12 -17.12 -2.51 -4.08
CA PRO A 12 -15.68 -2.75 -4.01
C PRO A 12 -14.93 -1.67 -3.22
N ILE A 13 -15.37 -0.41 -3.24
CA ILE A 13 -14.77 0.66 -2.42
C ILE A 13 -14.99 0.37 -0.93
N GLY A 14 -16.23 0.03 -0.53
CA GLY A 14 -16.56 -0.32 0.85
C GLY A 14 -15.79 -1.54 1.33
N ALA A 15 -15.72 -2.60 0.51
CA ALA A 15 -14.91 -3.78 0.81
C ALA A 15 -13.42 -3.44 0.95
N ALA A 16 -12.88 -2.59 0.07
CA ALA A 16 -11.49 -2.16 0.12
C ALA A 16 -11.15 -1.35 1.38
N LEU A 17 -12.07 -0.46 1.81
CA LEU A 17 -11.94 0.28 3.07
C LEU A 17 -11.99 -0.63 4.29
N LEU A 18 -12.92 -1.60 4.31
CA LEU A 18 -13.00 -2.60 5.38
C LEU A 18 -11.72 -3.44 5.46
N LEU A 19 -11.20 -3.90 4.32
CA LEU A 19 -9.94 -4.65 4.26
C LEU A 19 -8.75 -3.81 4.73
N ARG A 20 -8.65 -2.55 4.29
CA ARG A 20 -7.61 -1.63 4.78
C ARG A 20 -7.72 -1.41 6.28
N TRP A 21 -8.93 -1.26 6.81
CA TRP A 21 -9.12 -1.05 8.23
C TRP A 21 -8.68 -2.29 9.03
N TRP A 22 -9.11 -3.46 8.59
CA TRP A 22 -8.85 -4.74 9.26
C TRP A 22 -7.37 -5.13 9.23
N PHE A 23 -6.72 -5.04 8.06
CA PHE A 23 -5.35 -5.53 7.85
C PHE A 23 -4.29 -4.44 7.93
N GLY A 24 -4.67 -3.17 7.77
CA GLY A 24 -3.76 -2.03 7.76
C GLY A 24 -3.81 -1.23 9.07
N THR A 25 -4.85 -0.41 9.25
CA THR A 25 -4.88 0.58 10.34
C THR A 25 -4.97 -0.07 11.72
N ARG A 26 -5.76 -1.14 11.87
CA ARG A 26 -5.87 -1.87 13.14
C ARG A 26 -4.54 -2.49 13.57
N VAL A 27 -3.79 -3.04 12.62
CA VAL A 27 -2.49 -3.68 12.90
C VAL A 27 -1.43 -2.63 13.22
N LEU A 28 -1.38 -1.52 12.46
CA LEU A 28 -0.44 -0.43 12.71
C LEU A 28 -0.72 0.29 14.04
N THR A 29 -1.98 0.43 14.45
CA THR A 29 -2.31 1.01 15.76
C THR A 29 -1.97 0.08 16.92
N ALA A 30 -2.15 -1.24 16.75
CA ALA A 30 -1.83 -2.22 17.77
C ALA A 30 -0.31 -2.47 17.93
N LEU A 31 0.43 -2.52 16.82
CA LEU A 31 1.84 -2.94 16.82
C LEU A 31 2.82 -1.83 16.46
N GLY A 32 2.39 -0.80 15.75
CA GLY A 32 3.30 0.18 15.13
C GLY A 32 4.11 0.99 16.15
N GLY A 33 3.60 1.20 17.35
CA GLY A 33 4.30 1.92 18.43
C GLY A 33 5.18 1.03 19.32
N ARG A 34 5.20 -0.29 19.10
CA ARG A 34 6.00 -1.21 19.92
C ARG A 34 7.49 -0.97 19.65
N PRO A 35 8.32 -0.75 20.68
CA PRO A 35 9.76 -0.65 20.50
C PRO A 35 10.31 -2.04 20.14
N CYS A 36 11.05 -2.11 19.05
CA CYS A 36 11.67 -3.33 18.56
C CYS A 36 13.18 -3.12 18.47
N ARG A 37 13.94 -4.12 18.92
CA ARG A 37 15.40 -4.07 18.95
C ARG A 37 15.98 -4.90 17.81
N CYS A 38 16.77 -4.26 16.96
CA CYS A 38 17.35 -4.87 15.77
C CYS A 38 18.86 -4.57 15.69
N ASP A 39 19.63 -5.55 15.25
CA ASP A 39 21.05 -5.40 14.95
C ASP A 39 21.22 -4.81 13.55
N GLN A 40 21.77 -3.60 13.48
CA GLN A 40 21.96 -2.86 12.24
C GLN A 40 22.90 -3.58 11.27
N ALA A 41 24.00 -4.16 11.75
CA ALA A 41 24.97 -4.80 10.87
C ALA A 41 24.35 -6.01 10.14
N ARG A 42 23.50 -6.76 10.85
CA ARG A 42 22.79 -7.91 10.29
C ARG A 42 21.67 -7.49 9.35
N TRP A 43 20.98 -6.40 9.66
CA TRP A 43 19.95 -5.83 8.80
C TRP A 43 20.53 -5.39 7.45
N ASP A 44 21.61 -4.61 7.49
CA ASP A 44 22.29 -4.10 6.29
C ASP A 44 22.87 -5.25 5.46
N HIS A 45 23.40 -6.30 6.11
CA HIS A 45 23.84 -7.51 5.40
C HIS A 45 22.67 -8.27 4.75
N ALA A 46 21.51 -8.35 5.39
CA ALA A 46 20.37 -9.12 4.90
C ALA A 46 19.60 -8.45 3.75
N LEU A 47 19.57 -7.11 3.74
CA LEU A 47 18.80 -6.31 2.81
C LEU A 47 19.68 -5.54 1.81
N GLY A 48 21.01 -5.57 1.97
CA GLY A 48 21.98 -4.89 1.13
C GLY A 48 21.89 -3.37 1.24
N ASP A 49 22.12 -2.65 0.13
CA ASP A 49 21.96 -1.19 0.00
C ASP A 49 20.47 -0.76 0.03
N GLY A 50 19.73 -1.20 1.05
CA GLY A 50 18.39 -0.74 1.36
C GLY A 50 18.42 0.64 2.04
N PRO A 51 17.25 1.25 2.30
CA PRO A 51 17.19 2.48 3.09
C PRO A 51 17.87 2.28 4.46
N LEU A 52 18.84 3.16 4.75
CA LEU A 52 19.59 3.23 6.02
C LEU A 52 18.66 3.07 7.21
N MET A 53 19.06 2.33 8.25
CA MET A 53 18.32 2.19 9.53
C MET A 53 18.39 3.46 10.40
N PRO A 54 17.45 3.67 11.36
CA PRO A 54 17.59 4.73 12.34
C PRO A 54 18.81 4.41 13.21
N ALA A 55 19.59 5.44 13.60
CA ALA A 55 20.75 5.24 14.45
C ALA A 55 20.42 4.70 15.86
N SER A 56 19.13 4.66 16.23
CA SER A 56 18.65 4.15 17.52
C SER A 56 18.42 2.63 17.48
N GLN A 57 19.01 1.91 18.43
CA GLN A 57 18.84 0.46 18.60
C GLN A 57 17.37 0.05 18.87
N ASP A 58 16.56 0.95 19.42
CA ASP A 58 15.13 0.75 19.68
C ASP A 58 14.32 1.65 18.74
N ALA A 59 13.75 1.06 17.69
CA ALA A 59 12.90 1.76 16.75
C ALA A 59 11.47 1.20 16.81
N PRO A 60 10.44 2.03 16.57
CA PRO A 60 9.06 1.55 16.56
C PRO A 60 8.85 0.56 15.40
N ALA A 61 8.10 -0.51 15.65
CA ALA A 61 7.85 -1.57 14.66
C ALA A 61 7.25 -1.02 13.35
N GLY A 62 6.46 0.06 13.44
CA GLY A 62 5.90 0.74 12.27
C GLY A 62 6.94 1.37 11.35
N GLU A 63 8.02 1.91 11.91
CA GLU A 63 9.12 2.53 11.15
C GLU A 63 10.03 1.46 10.55
N LEU A 64 10.39 0.44 11.35
CA LEU A 64 11.15 -0.71 10.85
C LEU A 64 10.38 -1.46 9.76
N GLY A 65 9.07 -1.64 9.92
CA GLY A 65 8.21 -2.27 8.92
C GLY A 65 8.11 -1.45 7.64
N TYR A 66 8.09 -0.12 7.75
CA TYR A 66 8.15 0.76 6.58
C TYR A 66 9.48 0.62 5.83
N ARG A 67 10.62 0.58 6.53
CA ARG A 67 11.94 0.41 5.91
C ARG A 67 12.12 -0.97 5.29
N LEU A 68 11.66 -2.03 5.97
CA LEU A 68 11.63 -3.39 5.41
C LEU A 68 10.89 -3.41 4.09
N ARG A 69 9.71 -2.78 4.05
CA ARG A 69 8.91 -2.71 2.82
C ARG A 69 9.63 -1.95 1.71
N LEU A 70 10.26 -0.82 2.01
CA LEU A 70 11.04 -0.07 1.02
C LEU A 70 12.23 -0.88 0.48
N ALA A 71 12.96 -1.58 1.36
CA ALA A 71 14.04 -2.48 0.97
C ALA A 71 13.51 -3.61 0.07
N ALA A 72 12.39 -4.24 0.44
CA ALA A 72 11.75 -5.28 -0.34
C ALA A 72 11.32 -4.80 -1.74
N LEU A 73 10.79 -3.58 -1.84
CA LEU A 73 10.43 -2.97 -3.12
C LEU A 73 11.67 -2.65 -3.98
N ALA A 74 12.72 -2.13 -3.36
CA ALA A 74 13.98 -1.85 -4.06
C ALA A 74 14.64 -3.13 -4.58
N GLN A 75 14.66 -4.19 -3.77
CA GLN A 75 15.15 -5.51 -4.18
C GLN A 75 14.28 -6.09 -5.30
N TRP A 76 12.95 -6.04 -5.16
CA TRP A 76 12.04 -6.52 -6.20
C TRP A 76 12.20 -5.78 -7.52
N GLN A 77 12.49 -4.47 -7.49
CA GLN A 77 12.77 -3.69 -8.70
C GLN A 77 14.06 -4.15 -9.40
N ARG A 78 15.08 -4.58 -8.65
CA ARG A 78 16.33 -5.13 -9.21
C ARG A 78 16.11 -6.52 -9.80
N ASP A 79 15.38 -7.38 -9.09
CA ASP A 79 15.13 -8.77 -9.49
C ASP A 79 14.18 -8.86 -10.70
N ASP A 80 13.06 -8.13 -10.66
CA ASP A 80 11.96 -8.22 -11.63
C ASP A 80 11.46 -6.82 -12.07
N PRO A 81 12.24 -6.08 -12.87
CA PRO A 81 11.92 -4.71 -13.23
C PRO A 81 10.59 -4.58 -13.99
N LYS A 82 10.20 -5.60 -14.77
CA LYS A 82 8.93 -5.60 -15.52
C LYS A 82 7.70 -5.61 -14.59
N ARG A 83 7.73 -6.43 -13.54
CA ARG A 83 6.61 -6.54 -12.59
C ARG A 83 6.57 -5.34 -11.65
N ALA A 84 7.73 -4.85 -11.23
CA ALA A 84 7.84 -3.61 -10.47
C ALA A 84 7.33 -2.41 -11.28
N ALA A 85 7.67 -2.30 -12.57
CA ALA A 85 7.16 -1.26 -13.44
C ALA A 85 5.63 -1.32 -13.64
N ALA A 86 5.05 -2.52 -13.71
CA ALA A 86 3.59 -2.71 -13.77
C ALA A 86 2.88 -2.27 -12.47
N ARG A 87 3.50 -2.50 -11.30
CA ARG A 87 3.01 -1.96 -10.01
C ARG A 87 3.07 -0.44 -10.02
N GLU A 88 4.17 0.13 -10.49
CA GLU A 88 4.35 1.57 -10.46
C GLU A 88 3.45 2.30 -11.45
N SER A 89 3.22 1.74 -12.65
CA SER A 89 2.23 2.26 -13.60
C SER A 89 0.82 2.21 -13.02
N THR A 90 0.47 1.13 -12.32
CA THR A 90 -0.79 1.00 -11.59
C THR A 90 -0.94 2.07 -10.49
N ARG A 91 0.12 2.33 -9.72
CA ARG A 91 0.15 3.41 -8.72
C ARG A 91 -0.04 4.78 -9.37
N ARG A 92 0.67 5.06 -10.46
CA ARG A 92 0.54 6.31 -11.21
C ARG A 92 -0.87 6.48 -11.77
N PHE A 93 -1.48 5.41 -12.28
CA PHE A 93 -2.87 5.39 -12.70
C PHE A 93 -3.81 5.72 -11.53
N GLY A 94 -3.66 5.05 -10.38
CA GLY A 94 -4.48 5.33 -9.20
C GLY A 94 -4.31 6.74 -8.61
N LEU A 95 -3.19 7.41 -8.89
CA LEU A 95 -2.97 8.81 -8.52
C LEU A 95 -3.57 9.79 -9.54
N ALA A 96 -3.44 9.50 -10.84
CA ALA A 96 -3.85 10.41 -11.91
C ALA A 96 -5.36 10.30 -12.23
N VAL A 97 -5.93 9.11 -12.16
CA VAL A 97 -7.28 8.85 -12.64
C VAL A 97 -8.38 9.55 -11.85
N PRO A 98 -8.38 9.56 -10.50
CA PRO A 98 -9.39 10.29 -9.75
C PRO A 98 -9.46 11.81 -10.06
N PRO A 99 -8.35 12.58 -10.09
CA PRO A 99 -8.42 14.00 -10.45
C PRO A 99 -8.78 14.22 -11.92
N PHE A 100 -8.29 13.38 -12.85
CA PHE A 100 -8.71 13.48 -14.26
C PHE A 100 -10.20 13.19 -14.45
N SER A 101 -10.75 12.19 -13.74
CA SER A 101 -12.19 11.91 -13.83
C SER A 101 -13.01 13.03 -13.20
N ALA A 102 -12.53 13.66 -12.12
CA ALA A 102 -13.17 14.85 -11.55
C ALA A 102 -13.19 16.01 -12.55
N MET A 103 -12.08 16.25 -13.26
CA MET A 103 -12.01 17.28 -14.30
C MET A 103 -12.99 16.99 -15.45
N VAL A 104 -13.01 15.77 -15.97
CA VAL A 104 -13.97 15.33 -17.02
C VAL A 104 -15.40 15.48 -16.53
N ALA A 105 -15.69 15.14 -15.27
CA ALA A 105 -17.00 15.28 -14.66
C ALA A 105 -17.44 16.76 -14.58
N VAL A 106 -16.54 17.69 -14.22
CA VAL A 106 -16.80 19.13 -14.20
C VAL A 106 -17.09 19.65 -15.61
N PHE A 107 -16.25 19.29 -16.60
CA PHE A 107 -16.48 19.69 -17.99
C PHE A 107 -17.81 19.15 -18.53
N ALA A 108 -18.15 17.89 -18.24
CA ALA A 108 -19.40 17.27 -18.66
C ALA A 108 -20.65 17.93 -18.03
N LEU A 109 -20.51 18.46 -16.82
CA LEU A 109 -21.56 19.19 -16.10
C LEU A 109 -21.74 20.61 -16.67
N ILE A 110 -20.64 21.31 -16.96
CA ILE A 110 -20.64 22.66 -17.58
C ILE A 110 -21.19 22.60 -19.02
N LEU A 111 -20.83 21.58 -19.79
CA LEU A 111 -21.32 21.35 -21.16
C LEU A 111 -22.79 20.89 -21.22
N ALA A 112 -23.51 20.89 -20.08
CA ALA A 112 -24.94 20.62 -19.92
C ALA A 112 -25.45 19.26 -20.44
N LYS A 113 -24.55 18.30 -20.72
CA LYS A 113 -24.91 17.04 -21.38
C LYS A 113 -25.13 15.87 -20.42
N ILE A 114 -24.80 16.02 -19.14
CA ILE A 114 -24.90 14.94 -18.15
C ILE A 114 -25.50 15.47 -16.84
N PRO A 115 -26.52 14.79 -16.25
CA PRO A 115 -27.02 15.14 -14.92
C PRO A 115 -25.90 15.00 -13.87
N VAL A 116 -25.95 15.82 -12.80
CA VAL A 116 -24.97 15.80 -11.68
C VAL A 116 -24.71 14.39 -11.14
N ALA A 117 -25.75 13.56 -11.11
CA ALA A 117 -25.65 12.14 -10.83
C ALA A 117 -24.60 11.43 -11.71
N GLY A 118 -24.66 11.56 -13.04
CA GLY A 118 -23.70 10.92 -13.94
C GLY A 118 -22.25 11.33 -13.71
N ALA A 119 -22.01 12.61 -13.39
CA ALA A 119 -20.70 13.14 -13.05
C ALA A 119 -20.10 12.45 -11.80
N ILE A 120 -20.92 12.26 -10.76
CA ILE A 120 -20.52 11.56 -9.53
C ILE A 120 -20.21 10.08 -9.81
N ALA A 121 -21.00 9.40 -10.65
CA ALA A 121 -20.73 8.00 -10.97
C ALA A 121 -19.43 7.78 -11.72
N ILE A 122 -19.06 8.68 -12.63
CA ILE A 122 -17.78 8.59 -13.36
C ILE A 122 -16.62 8.66 -12.36
N PHE A 123 -16.69 9.59 -11.39
CA PHE A 123 -15.67 9.71 -10.35
C PHE A 123 -15.58 8.48 -9.44
N ILE A 124 -16.73 7.96 -8.98
CA ILE A 124 -16.77 6.77 -8.13
C ILE A 124 -16.27 5.54 -8.89
N ALA A 125 -16.69 5.35 -10.15
CA ALA A 125 -16.25 4.23 -10.99
C ALA A 125 -14.74 4.26 -11.26
N ALA A 126 -14.19 5.45 -11.54
CA ALA A 126 -12.76 5.64 -11.72
C ALA A 126 -11.97 5.31 -10.44
N THR A 127 -12.50 5.70 -9.28
CA THR A 127 -11.93 5.37 -7.96
C THR A 127 -12.01 3.86 -7.68
N ALA A 128 -13.14 3.22 -8.00
CA ALA A 128 -13.33 1.78 -7.85
C ALA A 128 -12.36 0.99 -8.73
N LEU A 129 -12.14 1.42 -9.97
CA LEU A 129 -11.17 0.79 -10.86
C LEU A 129 -9.73 0.95 -10.34
N ALA A 130 -9.38 2.14 -9.85
CA ALA A 130 -8.08 2.38 -9.21
C ALA A 130 -7.88 1.49 -7.97
N THR A 131 -8.91 1.29 -7.14
CA THR A 131 -8.84 0.35 -6.00
C THR A 131 -8.66 -1.09 -6.45
N ALA A 132 -9.37 -1.53 -7.49
CA ALA A 132 -9.27 -2.90 -8.00
C ALA A 132 -7.84 -3.19 -8.47
N PHE A 133 -7.25 -2.30 -9.28
CA PHE A 133 -5.86 -2.47 -9.69
C PHE A 133 -4.90 -2.41 -8.50
N GLY A 134 -5.10 -1.48 -7.57
CA GLY A 134 -4.31 -1.39 -6.33
C GLY A 134 -4.26 -2.70 -5.53
N LEU A 135 -5.41 -3.38 -5.40
CA LEU A 135 -5.55 -4.66 -4.70
C LEU A 135 -4.98 -5.85 -5.50
N LEU A 136 -5.26 -5.94 -6.80
CA LEU A 136 -4.74 -7.02 -7.67
C LEU A 136 -3.21 -7.10 -7.65
N THR A 137 -2.60 -5.93 -7.51
CA THR A 137 -1.17 -5.73 -7.59
C THR A 137 -0.50 -5.74 -6.21
N LEU A 138 -1.28 -5.79 -5.12
CA LEU A 138 -0.80 -5.93 -3.73
C LEU A 138 -0.18 -7.31 -3.46
N GLY A 139 -0.69 -8.37 -4.10
CA GLY A 139 -0.20 -9.74 -3.87
C GLY A 139 1.29 -9.91 -4.19
N GLU A 140 1.77 -9.28 -5.26
CA GLU A 140 3.21 -9.31 -5.61
C GLU A 140 4.06 -8.53 -4.61
N GLU A 141 3.55 -7.40 -4.09
CA GLU A 141 4.21 -6.61 -3.06
C GLU A 141 4.32 -7.39 -1.73
N LEU A 142 3.26 -8.11 -1.34
CA LEU A 142 3.30 -8.99 -0.17
C LEU A 142 4.30 -10.14 -0.32
N ARG A 143 4.44 -10.69 -1.54
CA ARG A 143 5.47 -11.70 -1.85
C ARG A 143 6.88 -11.12 -1.82
N ALA A 144 7.07 -9.86 -2.23
CA ALA A 144 8.36 -9.18 -2.08
C ALA A 144 8.71 -8.99 -0.61
N ILE A 145 7.75 -8.50 0.20
CA ILE A 145 7.93 -8.31 1.65
C ILE A 145 8.24 -9.64 2.34
N SER A 146 7.56 -10.74 1.99
CA SER A 146 7.83 -12.04 2.60
C SER A 146 9.21 -12.61 2.25
N ARG A 147 9.72 -12.35 1.03
CA ARG A 147 11.09 -12.70 0.66
C ARG A 147 12.13 -11.92 1.47
N ALA A 148 11.96 -10.61 1.60
CA ALA A 148 12.84 -9.76 2.41
C ALA A 148 12.75 -10.09 3.91
N ALA A 149 11.55 -10.43 4.41
CA ALA A 149 11.38 -10.91 5.77
C ALA A 149 12.12 -12.23 6.01
N ARG A 150 12.14 -13.13 5.01
CA ARG A 150 12.86 -14.39 5.10
C ARG A 150 14.38 -14.19 5.14
N SER A 151 14.94 -13.26 4.35
CA SER A 151 16.38 -12.95 4.41
C SER A 151 16.76 -12.34 5.77
N LEU A 152 15.90 -11.51 6.36
CA LEU A 152 16.09 -11.00 7.73
C LEU A 152 16.09 -12.10 8.79
N ARG A 153 15.16 -13.06 8.67
CA ARG A 153 15.09 -14.24 9.55
C ARG A 153 16.37 -15.06 9.48
N GLU A 154 16.84 -15.32 8.27
CA GLU A 154 18.07 -16.09 8.02
C GLU A 154 19.31 -15.37 8.59
N ALA A 155 19.36 -14.04 8.49
CA ALA A 155 20.42 -13.22 9.08
C ALA A 155 20.31 -13.04 10.60
N ARG A 156 19.21 -13.47 11.24
CA ARG A 156 18.92 -13.25 12.67
C ARG A 156 19.14 -11.79 13.09
N ALA A 157 18.56 -10.87 12.31
CA ALA A 157 18.70 -9.43 12.56
C ALA A 157 18.00 -8.97 13.85
N PHE A 158 16.97 -9.68 14.28
CA PHE A 158 16.25 -9.39 15.52
C PHE A 158 16.73 -10.27 16.68
N ILE A 159 16.77 -9.68 17.87
CA ILE A 159 17.10 -10.40 19.12
C ILE A 159 15.92 -11.26 19.57
N ARG A 160 14.69 -10.79 19.35
CA ARG A 160 13.44 -11.46 19.74
C ARG A 160 12.59 -11.76 18.51
N SER A 161 12.06 -12.97 18.43
CA SER A 161 11.12 -13.38 17.37
C SER A 161 9.84 -12.54 17.35
N ASP A 162 9.33 -12.15 18.53
CA ASP A 162 8.11 -11.34 18.63
C ASP A 162 8.25 -9.95 17.98
N ASP A 163 9.47 -9.39 18.06
CA ASP A 163 9.75 -8.07 17.49
C ASP A 163 9.87 -8.16 15.97
N GLU A 164 10.47 -9.24 15.47
CA GLU A 164 10.51 -9.57 14.05
C GLU A 164 9.10 -9.73 13.46
N ASP A 165 8.24 -10.51 14.12
CA ASP A 165 6.86 -10.71 13.66
C ASP A 165 6.06 -9.40 13.69
N ALA A 166 6.27 -8.55 14.71
CA ALA A 166 5.64 -7.24 14.77
C ALA A 166 6.08 -6.33 13.60
N VAL A 167 7.37 -6.35 13.24
CA VAL A 167 7.91 -5.58 12.11
C VAL A 167 7.38 -6.09 10.77
N ILE A 168 7.33 -7.41 10.57
CA ILE A 168 6.78 -8.02 9.35
C ILE A 168 5.29 -7.69 9.20
N GLN A 169 4.53 -7.81 10.30
CA GLN A 169 3.10 -7.46 10.30
C GLN A 169 2.89 -5.97 10.04
N ALA A 170 3.72 -5.09 10.61
CA ALA A 170 3.68 -3.66 10.33
C ALA A 170 4.01 -3.32 8.86
N ALA A 171 4.97 -4.03 8.24
CA ALA A 171 5.31 -3.87 6.83
C ALA A 171 4.13 -4.25 5.92
N ILE A 172 3.50 -5.40 6.19
CA ILE A 172 2.30 -5.87 5.48
C ILE A 172 1.14 -4.89 5.67
N ALA A 173 0.92 -4.44 6.90
CA ALA A 173 -0.15 -3.50 7.22
C ALA A 173 0.03 -2.16 6.50
N ARG A 174 1.27 -1.67 6.38
CA ARG A 174 1.58 -0.48 5.58
C ARG A 174 1.31 -0.70 4.09
N ALA A 175 1.64 -1.88 3.55
CA ALA A 175 1.32 -2.22 2.16
C ALA A 175 -0.20 -2.17 1.89
N TRP A 176 -1.02 -2.67 2.83
CA TRP A 176 -2.49 -2.56 2.77
C TRP A 176 -2.97 -1.11 2.80
N CYS A 177 -2.40 -0.27 3.68
CA CYS A 177 -2.76 1.15 3.77
C CYS A 177 -2.45 1.91 2.47
N GLU A 178 -1.34 1.58 1.80
CA GLU A 178 -0.92 2.27 0.58
C GLU A 178 -1.41 1.62 -0.72
N ALA A 179 -2.13 0.49 -0.65
CA ALA A 179 -2.73 -0.14 -1.81
C ALA A 179 -3.91 0.67 -2.38
N LEU A 180 -4.57 1.48 -1.56
CA LEU A 180 -5.70 2.30 -1.97
C LEU A 180 -5.25 3.64 -2.58
N PRO A 181 -6.04 4.22 -3.51
CA PRO A 181 -5.78 5.55 -4.04
C PRO A 181 -5.81 6.62 -2.93
N ARG A 182 -5.03 7.70 -3.10
CA ARG A 182 -4.88 8.77 -2.08
C ARG A 182 -6.20 9.37 -1.61
N VAL A 183 -7.18 9.47 -2.49
CA VAL A 183 -8.52 9.99 -2.15
C VAL A 183 -9.17 9.16 -1.05
N LEU A 184 -9.02 7.84 -1.11
CA LEU A 184 -9.51 6.94 -0.06
C LEU A 184 -8.57 6.87 1.13
N GLN A 185 -7.28 7.23 0.98
CA GLN A 185 -6.35 7.28 2.11
C GLN A 185 -6.67 8.39 3.10
N MET A 186 -7.27 9.49 2.63
CA MET A 186 -7.73 10.62 3.44
C MET A 186 -9.02 10.33 4.22
N LEU A 187 -9.75 9.28 3.83
CA LEU A 187 -10.88 8.70 4.56
C LEU A 187 -10.38 7.60 5.51
#